data_AF-A0A7S4DZ67-F1
#
_entry.id   AF-A0A7S4DZ67-F1
#
_cell.length_a   1.000
_cell.length_b   1.000
_cell.length_c   1.000
_cell.angle_alpha   90.00
_cell.angle_beta   90.00
_cell.angle_gamma   90.00
#
_symmetry.space_group_name_H-M   'P 1'
#
loop_
_entity.id
_entity.type
_entity.pdbx_description
1 polymer ?
#
loop_
_entity_poly.entity_id
_entity_poly.type
_entity_poly.pdbx_seq_one_letter_code
_entity_poly.pdbx_strand_id
1 'polypeptide(L)'
;LAADCICPKLYPMAPLVDALKRVSSLKSTILLCYDHRCNCEVDPRVKFRELCEEAGFSFRVVPRSEWHPDFVLEDCYMWELKKLSDSRDGKSDGGVNTLDKTT
;
A
#
# COMPACT_ATOMS: atom_id res chain seq x y z
N LEU A 1 9.29 0.82 5.97
CA LEU A 1 8.62 -0.05 6.94
C LEU A 1 7.44 0.73 7.48
N ALA A 2 6.23 0.18 7.41
CA ALA A 2 5.06 0.70 8.12
C ALA A 2 4.55 -0.40 9.06
N ALA A 3 4.39 -0.07 10.33
CA ALA A 3 4.02 -1.01 11.39
C ALA A 3 2.75 -0.53 12.07
N ASP A 4 1.79 -1.44 12.25
CA ASP A 4 0.51 -1.22 12.93
C ASP A 4 -0.34 -0.07 12.35
N CYS A 5 -0.18 0.19 11.05
CA CYS A 5 -0.90 1.27 10.35
C CYS A 5 -2.31 0.87 9.88
N ILE A 6 -2.73 -0.36 10.16
CA ILE A 6 -4.03 -0.88 9.77
C ILE A 6 -4.83 -1.07 11.06
N CYS A 7 -5.58 -0.04 11.43
CA CYS A 7 -6.56 -0.12 12.50
C CYS A 7 -7.92 0.29 11.92
N PRO A 8 -8.79 -0.66 11.55
CA PRO A 8 -10.02 -0.36 10.81
C PRO A 8 -10.93 0.68 11.49
N LYS A 9 -10.87 0.78 12.82
CA LYS A 9 -11.62 1.76 13.60
C LYS A 9 -11.05 3.18 13.57
N LEU A 10 -9.78 3.35 13.21
CA LEU A 10 -9.04 4.61 13.33
C LEU A 10 -8.50 5.14 12.01
N TYR A 11 -8.14 4.26 11.07
CA TYR A 11 -7.50 4.64 9.82
C TYR A 11 -8.11 3.89 8.64
N PRO A 12 -8.62 4.61 7.61
CA PRO A 12 -9.13 3.97 6.40
C PRO A 12 -7.98 3.33 5.62
N MET A 13 -8.17 2.07 5.20
CA MET A 13 -7.17 1.28 4.48
C MET A 13 -6.82 1.86 3.09
N ALA A 14 -7.81 2.38 2.36
CA ALA A 14 -7.60 2.89 1.00
C ALA A 14 -6.64 4.09 0.93
N PRO A 15 -6.77 5.15 1.77
CA PRO A 15 -5.79 6.24 1.79
C PRO A 15 -4.36 5.81 2.11
N LEU A 16 -4.18 4.77 2.94
CA LEU A 16 -2.86 4.20 3.19
C LEU A 16 -2.28 3.56 1.92
N VAL A 17 -3.06 2.74 1.22
CA VAL A 17 -2.65 2.11 -0.04
C VAL A 17 -2.30 3.17 -1.10
N ASP A 18 -3.09 4.23 -1.20
CA ASP A 18 -2.80 5.35 -2.10
C ASP A 18 -1.49 6.06 -1.74
N ALA A 19 -1.23 6.27 -0.45
CA ALA A 19 0.02 6.87 0.02
C ALA A 19 1.21 5.97 -0.34
N LEU A 20 1.11 4.66 -0.08
CA LEU A 20 2.12 3.66 -0.47
C LEU A 20 2.39 3.70 -1.97
N LYS A 21 1.35 3.79 -2.79
CA LYS A 21 1.47 3.90 -4.25
C LYS A 21 2.19 5.19 -4.67
N ARG A 22 1.93 6.32 -4.03
CA ARG A 22 2.60 7.59 -4.37
C ARG A 22 4.07 7.61 -3.99
N VAL A 23 4.45 7.05 -2.84
CA VAL A 23 5.81 7.18 -2.30
C VAL A 23 6.77 6.08 -2.76
N SER A 24 6.27 4.92 -3.18
CA SER A 24 7.11 3.80 -3.64
C SER A 24 7.44 3.89 -5.13
N SER A 25 8.50 3.21 -5.54
CA SER A 25 8.89 3.02 -6.95
C SER A 25 8.91 1.53 -7.30
N LEU A 26 9.09 1.18 -8.58
CA LEU A 26 9.25 -0.21 -9.02
C LEU A 26 10.43 -0.96 -8.37
N LYS A 27 11.42 -0.23 -7.84
CA LYS A 27 12.56 -0.83 -7.13
C LYS A 27 12.32 -0.97 -5.62
N SER A 28 11.23 -0.39 -5.12
CA SER A 28 10.92 -0.38 -3.69
C SER A 28 10.34 -1.71 -3.26
N THR A 29 10.76 -2.18 -2.10
CA THR A 29 10.08 -3.26 -1.37
C THR A 29 9.43 -2.65 -0.13
N ILE A 30 8.11 -2.78 -0.02
CA ILE A 30 7.37 -2.27 1.12
C ILE A 30 7.15 -3.45 2.06
N LEU A 31 7.60 -3.31 3.32
CA LEU A 31 7.28 -4.24 4.39
C LEU A 31 6.23 -3.60 5.30
N LEU A 32 5.17 -4.37 5.55
CA LEU A 32 4.07 -4.01 6.43
C LEU A 32 3.93 -5.05 7.53
N CYS A 33 3.80 -4.58 8.77
CA CYS A 33 3.44 -5.42 9.91
C CYS A 33 2.05 -5.00 10.41
N TYR A 34 1.18 -5.98 10.62
CA TYR A 34 -0.21 -5.81 11.07
C TYR A 34 -0.45 -6.65 12.32
N ASP A 35 -0.95 -6.01 13.38
CA ASP A 35 -1.38 -6.67 14.61
C ASP A 35 -2.92 -6.82 14.60
N HIS A 36 -3.39 -8.06 14.59
CA HIS A 36 -4.81 -8.37 14.49
C HIS A 36 -5.51 -8.20 15.85
N ARG A 37 -5.92 -6.97 16.14
CA ARG A 37 -6.55 -6.59 17.42
C ARG A 37 -8.08 -6.52 17.41
N CYS A 38 -8.72 -6.73 16.25
CA CYS A 38 -10.14 -6.45 16.08
C CYS A 38 -10.92 -7.70 15.70
N ASN A 39 -11.93 -8.07 16.49
CA ASN A 39 -12.91 -9.09 16.11
C ASN A 39 -14.00 -8.46 15.22
N CYS A 40 -13.64 -8.18 13.96
CA CYS A 40 -14.57 -7.62 12.97
C CYS A 40 -15.33 -8.74 12.26
N GLU A 41 -16.57 -8.48 11.83
CA GLU A 41 -17.35 -9.41 10.99
C GLU A 41 -16.67 -9.72 9.65
N VAL A 42 -15.87 -8.78 9.16
CA VAL A 42 -15.05 -8.91 7.95
C VAL A 42 -13.58 -8.82 8.34
N ASP A 43 -12.80 -9.79 7.90
CA ASP A 43 -11.35 -9.82 8.12
C ASP A 43 -10.66 -8.67 7.35
N PRO A 44 -10.08 -7.68 8.04
CA PRO A 44 -9.45 -6.53 7.39
C PRO A 44 -8.25 -6.92 6.52
N ARG A 45 -7.64 -8.09 6.75
CA ARG A 45 -6.53 -8.60 5.94
C ARG A 45 -6.97 -8.89 4.50
N VAL A 46 -8.16 -9.45 4.35
CA VAL A 46 -8.75 -9.73 3.03
C VAL A 46 -8.97 -8.43 2.31
N LYS A 47 -9.61 -7.45 2.96
CA LYS A 47 -9.92 -6.17 2.32
C LYS A 47 -8.66 -5.38 1.96
N PHE A 48 -7.65 -5.40 2.81
CA PHE A 48 -6.38 -4.74 2.54
C PHE A 48 -5.65 -5.37 1.36
N ARG A 49 -5.66 -6.70 1.23
CA ARG A 49 -5.10 -7.41 0.08
C ARG A 49 -5.76 -6.96 -1.23
N GLU A 50 -7.09 -6.98 -1.28
CA GLU A 50 -7.85 -6.55 -2.47
C GLU A 50 -7.45 -5.14 -2.91
N LEU A 51 -7.42 -4.20 -1.97
CA LEU A 51 -7.03 -2.81 -2.25
C LEU A 51 -5.60 -2.70 -2.81
N CYS A 52 -4.66 -3.49 -2.28
CA CYS A 52 -3.28 -3.49 -2.77
C CYS A 52 -3.19 -4.05 -4.20
N GLU A 53 -3.88 -5.14 -4.47
CA GLU A 53 -3.91 -5.79 -5.79
C GLU A 53 -4.56 -4.87 -6.84
N GLU A 54 -5.70 -4.26 -6.50
CA GLU A 54 -6.37 -3.23 -7.33
C GLU A 54 -5.47 -2.01 -7.60
N ALA A 55 -4.65 -1.62 -6.62
CA ALA A 55 -3.70 -0.53 -6.75
C ALA A 55 -2.45 -0.88 -7.58
N GLY A 56 -2.30 -2.13 -8.03
CA GLY A 56 -1.19 -2.60 -8.86
C GLY A 56 0.04 -3.07 -8.07
N PHE A 57 -0.16 -3.55 -6.84
CA PHE A 57 0.89 -4.22 -6.07
C PHE A 57 0.79 -5.74 -6.19
N SER A 58 1.93 -6.43 -6.21
CA SER A 58 1.98 -7.81 -5.77
C SER A 58 1.94 -7.87 -4.25
N PHE A 59 1.25 -8.86 -3.73
CA PHE A 59 1.07 -9.07 -2.30
C PHE A 59 1.64 -10.43 -1.90
N ARG A 60 2.70 -10.44 -1.09
CA ARG A 60 3.27 -11.67 -0.53
C ARG A 60 3.10 -11.69 0.99
N VAL A 61 2.52 -12.76 1.51
CA VAL A 61 2.56 -13.06 2.94
C VAL A 61 3.97 -13.54 3.29
N VAL A 62 4.63 -12.89 4.24
CA VAL A 62 5.95 -13.32 4.69
C VAL A 62 5.77 -14.45 5.71
N PRO A 63 6.23 -15.68 5.42
CA PRO A 63 6.07 -16.82 6.31
C PRO A 63 6.87 -16.60 7.61
N ARG A 64 6.38 -17.15 8.72
CA ARG A 64 7.04 -17.01 10.04
C ARG A 64 8.47 -17.55 10.08
N SER A 65 8.81 -18.48 9.19
CA SER A 65 10.19 -18.98 9.04
C SER A 65 11.18 -17.91 8.59
N GLU A 66 10.71 -16.81 7.99
CA GLU A 66 11.53 -15.66 7.58
C GLU A 66 11.58 -14.56 8.67
N TRP A 67 10.91 -14.75 9.80
CA TRP A 67 10.85 -13.76 10.88
C TRP A 67 11.99 -14.00 11.88
N HIS A 68 12.27 -13.01 12.73
CA HIS A 68 13.19 -13.22 13.83
C HIS A 68 12.58 -14.25 14.81
N PRO A 69 13.32 -15.32 15.19
CA PRO A 69 12.77 -16.43 15.97
C PRO A 69 12.20 -16.01 17.34
N ASP A 70 12.83 -15.02 17.98
CA ASP A 70 12.44 -14.58 19.33
C ASP A 70 11.37 -13.47 19.36
N PHE A 71 11.02 -12.86 18.22
CA PHE A 71 10.07 -11.73 18.14
C PHE A 71 8.86 -12.07 17.28
N VAL A 72 8.17 -13.15 17.65
CA VAL A 72 6.98 -13.64 16.95
C VAL A 72 5.76 -13.48 17.86
N LEU A 73 4.74 -12.78 17.39
CA LEU A 73 3.44 -12.70 18.03
C LEU A 73 2.41 -13.46 17.20
N GLU A 74 1.52 -14.19 17.87
CA GLU A 74 0.54 -15.07 17.20
C GLU A 74 -0.47 -14.32 16.34
N ASP A 75 -0.82 -13.10 16.74
CA ASP A 75 -1.80 -12.27 16.02
C ASP A 75 -1.15 -11.24 15.10
N CYS A 76 0.18 -11.26 14.98
CA CYS A 76 0.89 -10.44 14.01
C CYS A 76 0.96 -11.13 12.64
N TYR A 77 0.95 -10.30 11.60
CA TYR A 77 1.10 -10.67 10.20
C TYR A 77 2.09 -9.72 9.53
N MET A 78 2.95 -10.26 8.67
CA MET A 78 3.90 -9.46 7.90
C MET A 78 3.69 -9.69 6.41
N TRP A 79 3.67 -8.60 5.66
CA TRP A 79 3.44 -8.61 4.23
C TRP A 79 4.54 -7.84 3.50
N GLU A 80 4.90 -8.36 2.33
CA GLU A 80 5.77 -7.70 1.38
C GLU A 80 4.93 -7.25 0.18
N LEU A 81 5.00 -5.96 -0.15
CA LEU A 81 4.38 -5.40 -1.36
C LEU A 81 5.45 -4.92 -2.33
N LYS A 82 5.24 -5.18 -3.63
CA LYS A 82 6.04 -4.63 -4.72
C LYS A 82 5.14 -4.10 -5.82
N LYS A 83 5.45 -2.93 -6.36
CA LYS A 83 4.71 -2.39 -7.51
C LYS A 83 4.90 -3.28 -8.73
N LEU A 84 3.84 -3.54 -9.47
CA LEU A 84 3.86 -4.32 -10.71
C LEU A 84 4.21 -3.46 -11.93
N SER A 85 3.75 -2.21 -11.95
CA SER A 85 4.01 -1.27 -13.04
C SER A 85 3.99 0.18 -12.52
N ASP A 86 4.70 1.07 -13.22
CA ASP A 86 4.53 2.51 -13.04
C ASP A 86 3.39 2.95 -13.96
N SER A 87 2.16 2.88 -13.45
CA SER A 87 1.06 3.64 -14.04
C SER A 87 1.37 5.12 -13.82
N ARG A 88 1.92 5.77 -14.83
CA ARG A 88 1.90 7.23 -14.91
C ARG A 88 0.42 7.60 -15.06
N ASP A 89 -0.24 7.92 -13.95
CA ASP A 89 -1.50 8.67 -14.04
C ASP A 89 -1.15 9.99 -14.75
N GLY A 90 -1.61 10.10 -15.99
CA GLY A 90 -1.26 11.18 -16.91
C GLY A 90 -1.63 12.52 -16.30
N LYS A 91 -0.61 13.32 -16.02
CA LYS A 91 -0.78 14.75 -15.81
C LYS A 91 -1.02 15.36 -17.20
N SER A 92 -2.29 15.53 -17.56
CA SER A 92 -2.68 16.41 -18.67
C SER A 92 -2.36 17.84 -18.25
N ASP A 93 -1.12 18.29 -18.47
CA ASP A 93 -0.80 19.72 -18.45
C ASP A 93 -1.52 20.32 -19.65
N GLY A 94 -2.68 20.93 -19.37
CA GLY A 94 -3.35 21.84 -20.29
C GLY A 94 -2.43 23.02 -20.55
N GLY A 95 -1.62 22.94 -21.60
CA GLY A 95 -0.86 24.05 -22.13
C GLY A 95 -1.81 25.16 -22.53
N VAL A 96 -1.82 26.24 -21.76
CA VAL A 96 -2.40 27.52 -22.13
C VAL A 96 -1.68 27.99 -23.40
N ASN A 97 -2.39 28.01 -24.52
CA ASN A 97 -1.89 28.55 -25.77
C ASN A 97 -1.86 30.08 -25.65
N THR A 98 -0.69 30.65 -25.35
CA THR A 98 -0.44 32.08 -25.48
C THR A 98 -0.30 32.40 -26.97
N LEU A 99 -1.39 32.81 -27.62
CA LEU A 99 -1.30 33.51 -28.90
C LEU A 99 -1.02 34.99 -28.63
N ASP A 100 0.26 35.31 -28.61
CA ASP A 100 0.74 36.65 -28.91
C ASP A 100 1.01 36.73 -30.41
N LYS A 101 0.32 37.64 -31.10
CA LYS A 101 0.78 38.24 -32.36
C LYS A 101 -0.03 39.50 -32.64
N THR A 102 0.50 40.61 -32.14
CA THR A 102 0.33 41.96 -32.68
C THR A 102 1.18 42.09 -33.94
N THR A 103 0.57 42.49 -35.07
CA THR A 103 1.00 43.53 -36.02
C THR A 103 0.05 43.49 -37.21
#